data_AF-A0A354J196-F1
#
_entry.id   AF-A0A354J196-F1
#
_cell.length_a   1.000
_cell.length_b   1.000
_cell.length_c   1.000
_cell.angle_alpha   90.00
_cell.angle_beta   90.00
_cell.angle_gamma   90.00
#
_symmetry.space_group_name_H-M   'P 1'
#
loop_
_entity.id
_entity.type
_entity.pdbx_description
1 polymer ?
#
loop_
_entity_poly.entity_id
_entity_poly.type
_entity_poly.pdbx_seq_one_letter_code
_entity_poly.pdbx_strand_id
1 'polypeptide(L)'
;MQAEWTLTDTKLLDSVILSTPPLNAIPIIFVPGIMGSNLCDLGNRPVWLLNSVKGVPLRLAVEWAKRSAGERQEILHPERTKVYPGGAVPKNSMGSEQHFQRRGWGEVSEASYHKFLLWLEKKMNWERNPANWEDFSHSSITESIGVGERMVRKLPLGLVMKMSGLPEIAETGHAVDPVTSDELLKRSKSSFPVYAFGYNWLASNQDAAGALKTRIEKIITENNVGAIKCKQVILVSHSMGGLVARACSQLPEMDKKIVGIVHGVMPATGAAVAYRRCKVGMRDEDFGAGLVIGSNGREVTAVFAQSPGALQLLPSEDYGVKWMQVADPRGKIIVSLPEIDPYKEIYLERRKWWGLIREEWLSPEGGMPIQWRDFVVNIRIAQEFHRALKGKYHKRTYVFYGGGPAKKSFSKILWRIAKGIAPTEPGTAPPIASIPSMANGDLRTDGSNGLFVGGRTETRAVNNVAATTVVSIETSHWVLHCGGHDSSGDGTVPSSSGQSPRKNNKLNILQQFELDAIQHEPAYRDYPLAQQVTYYAITKLAANADLK
;
A
#
# COMPACT_ATOMS: atom_id res chain seq x y z
N MET A 1 27.29 3.26 -28.93
CA MET A 1 26.08 2.42 -28.87
C MET A 1 26.42 1.18 -29.67
N GLN A 2 26.42 0.00 -29.04
CA GLN A 2 26.55 -1.27 -29.76
C GLN A 2 25.14 -1.84 -29.93
N ALA A 3 24.76 -2.13 -31.17
CA ALA A 3 23.54 -2.86 -31.48
C ALA A 3 23.97 -4.26 -31.93
N GLU A 4 23.42 -5.28 -31.28
CA GLU A 4 23.56 -6.66 -31.73
C GLU A 4 22.35 -7.00 -32.59
N TRP A 5 22.60 -7.53 -33.77
CA TRP A 5 21.58 -8.05 -34.67
C TRP A 5 22.00 -9.41 -35.18
N THR A 6 21.00 -10.26 -35.40
CA THR A 6 21.19 -11.46 -36.22
C THR A 6 21.02 -11.03 -37.67
N LEU A 7 21.97 -11.39 -38.54
CA LEU A 7 21.86 -11.13 -39.98
C LEU A 7 20.51 -11.67 -40.49
N THR A 8 19.71 -10.79 -41.07
CA THR A 8 18.43 -11.14 -41.71
C THR A 8 18.72 -11.85 -43.04
N ASP A 9 17.82 -12.73 -43.47
CA ASP A 9 17.94 -13.44 -44.75
C ASP A 9 18.22 -12.45 -45.90
N THR A 10 19.16 -12.76 -46.78
CA THR A 10 19.60 -11.87 -47.88
C THR A 10 18.48 -11.57 -48.89
N LYS A 11 17.35 -12.27 -48.82
CA LYS A 11 16.14 -12.00 -49.60
C LYS A 11 15.29 -10.85 -49.06
N LEU A 12 15.52 -10.40 -47.83
CA LEU A 12 14.81 -9.27 -47.22
C LEU A 12 15.52 -7.97 -47.62
N LEU A 13 14.97 -7.28 -48.62
CA LEU A 13 15.50 -6.01 -49.16
C LEU A 13 14.83 -4.78 -48.53
N ASP A 14 13.97 -4.98 -47.53
CA ASP A 14 13.26 -3.89 -46.86
C ASP A 14 14.20 -3.00 -46.05
N SER A 15 13.93 -1.70 -46.04
CA SER A 15 14.70 -0.74 -45.24
C SER A 15 14.54 -1.01 -43.74
N VAL A 16 15.65 -1.23 -43.04
CA VAL A 16 15.69 -1.37 -41.57
C VAL A 16 15.73 0.01 -40.92
N ILE A 17 14.77 0.28 -40.03
CA ILE A 17 14.70 1.55 -39.29
C ILE A 17 15.21 1.33 -37.87
N LEU A 18 16.33 1.97 -37.55
CA LEU A 18 16.92 1.97 -36.22
C LEU A 18 16.44 3.20 -35.44
N SER A 19 15.50 3.01 -34.52
CA SER A 19 15.12 4.06 -33.57
C SER A 19 16.09 4.07 -32.40
N THR A 20 16.92 5.11 -32.28
CA THR A 20 17.77 5.31 -31.11
C THR A 20 16.96 5.87 -29.93
N PRO A 21 17.28 5.50 -28.69
CA PRO A 21 16.65 6.10 -27.52
C PRO A 21 17.04 7.59 -27.39
N PRO A 22 16.18 8.43 -26.80
CA PRO A 22 16.51 9.82 -26.50
C PRO A 22 17.77 9.94 -25.64
N LEU A 23 18.45 11.08 -25.75
CA LEU A 23 19.68 11.37 -25.01
C LEU A 23 19.45 11.65 -23.52
N ASN A 24 18.19 11.70 -23.06
CA ASN A 24 17.86 11.82 -21.65
C ASN A 24 17.16 10.55 -21.15
N ALA A 25 17.40 10.20 -19.90
CA ALA A 25 16.67 9.17 -19.18
C ALA A 25 16.09 9.75 -17.89
N ILE A 26 14.82 9.45 -17.63
CA ILE A 26 14.13 9.76 -16.38
C ILE A 26 13.55 8.45 -15.87
N PRO A 27 14.33 7.66 -15.10
CA PRO A 27 13.86 6.40 -14.56
C PRO A 27 12.62 6.60 -13.68
N ILE A 28 11.67 5.68 -13.79
CA ILE A 28 10.49 5.61 -12.92
C ILE A 28 10.73 4.50 -11.91
N ILE A 29 10.69 4.80 -10.61
CA ILE A 29 10.89 3.80 -9.56
C ILE A 29 9.56 3.55 -8.86
N PHE A 30 9.07 2.32 -8.97
CA PHE A 30 7.90 1.86 -8.25
C PHE A 30 8.26 1.41 -6.84
N VAL A 31 7.56 1.95 -5.84
CA VAL A 31 7.70 1.60 -4.42
C VAL A 31 6.41 0.91 -3.96
N PRO A 32 6.44 -0.39 -3.60
CA PRO A 32 5.25 -1.16 -3.26
C PRO A 32 4.68 -0.77 -1.89
N GLY A 33 3.52 -1.34 -1.53
CA GLY A 33 2.93 -1.20 -0.21
C GLY A 33 3.50 -2.14 0.85
N ILE A 34 2.95 -2.04 2.06
CA ILE A 34 3.17 -3.03 3.13
C ILE A 34 2.84 -4.43 2.62
N MET A 35 3.67 -5.42 2.97
CA MET A 35 3.56 -6.81 2.48
C MET A 35 3.67 -6.97 0.96
N GLY A 36 4.03 -5.92 0.22
CA GLY A 36 4.15 -5.92 -1.24
C GLY A 36 5.55 -6.31 -1.76
N SER A 37 6.52 -6.50 -0.87
CA SER A 37 7.88 -6.95 -1.22
C SER A 37 8.12 -8.38 -0.78
N ASN A 38 8.88 -9.12 -1.57
CA ASN A 38 9.33 -10.47 -1.21
C ASN A 38 10.40 -10.37 -0.12
N LEU A 39 10.32 -11.23 0.90
CA LEU A 39 11.30 -11.32 1.99
C LEU A 39 11.92 -12.71 2.08
N CYS A 40 13.18 -12.75 2.47
CA CYS A 40 13.90 -13.96 2.86
C CYS A 40 14.48 -13.81 4.26
N ASP A 41 14.86 -14.93 4.87
CA ASP A 41 15.69 -14.92 6.07
C ASP A 41 17.12 -14.43 5.75
N LEU A 42 17.94 -14.24 6.78
CA LEU A 42 19.32 -13.80 6.60
C LEU A 42 20.16 -14.77 5.75
N GLY A 43 19.79 -16.06 5.72
CA GLY A 43 20.36 -17.12 4.90
C GLY A 43 19.85 -17.19 3.45
N ASN A 44 19.07 -16.20 2.99
CA ASN A 44 18.47 -16.11 1.66
C ASN A 44 17.37 -17.14 1.35
N ARG A 45 16.80 -17.83 2.35
CA ARG A 45 15.63 -18.70 2.13
C ARG A 45 14.36 -17.84 2.09
N PRO A 46 13.52 -17.92 1.04
CA PRO A 46 12.30 -17.14 0.96
C PRO A 46 11.36 -17.45 2.13
N VAL A 47 10.87 -16.41 2.80
CA VAL A 47 9.90 -16.53 3.90
C VAL A 47 8.57 -15.87 3.57
N TRP A 48 8.58 -14.86 2.70
CA TRP A 48 7.41 -14.17 2.17
C TRP A 48 7.58 -14.00 0.66
N LEU A 49 6.95 -14.86 -0.13
CA LEU A 49 7.11 -14.88 -1.59
C LEU A 49 5.75 -14.78 -2.29
N LEU A 50 5.55 -13.70 -3.03
CA LEU A 50 4.29 -13.33 -3.66
C LEU A 50 4.26 -13.70 -5.15
N ASN A 51 4.90 -14.82 -5.49
CA ASN A 51 4.85 -15.38 -6.85
C ASN A 51 3.42 -15.82 -7.16
N SER A 52 3.01 -15.60 -8.39
CA SER A 52 1.65 -15.80 -8.85
C SER A 52 1.45 -17.21 -9.40
N VAL A 53 0.34 -17.84 -9.01
CA VAL A 53 -0.22 -19.01 -9.70
C VAL A 53 -1.64 -18.63 -10.12
N LYS A 54 -1.90 -18.52 -11.43
CA LYS A 54 -3.17 -18.01 -11.99
C LYS A 54 -3.59 -16.61 -11.48
N GLY A 55 -2.63 -15.72 -11.23
CA GLY A 55 -2.92 -14.34 -10.81
C GLY A 55 -2.97 -14.10 -9.30
N VAL A 56 -2.82 -15.15 -8.48
CA VAL A 56 -2.95 -15.09 -7.01
C VAL A 56 -1.75 -15.78 -6.35
N PRO A 57 -1.22 -15.31 -5.21
CA PRO A 57 -0.14 -15.97 -4.49
C PRO A 57 -0.63 -17.19 -3.68
N LEU A 58 -1.23 -18.18 -4.35
CA LEU A 58 -1.90 -19.32 -3.71
C LEU A 58 -0.96 -20.15 -2.82
N ARG A 59 0.31 -20.31 -3.24
CA ARG A 59 1.33 -21.03 -2.46
C ARG A 59 1.58 -20.35 -1.11
N LEU A 60 1.73 -19.02 -1.11
CA LEU A 60 1.91 -18.24 0.11
C LEU A 60 0.70 -18.44 1.03
N ALA A 61 -0.51 -18.37 0.49
CA ALA A 61 -1.72 -18.53 1.28
C ALA A 61 -1.78 -19.91 1.97
N VAL A 62 -1.45 -20.99 1.26
CA VAL A 62 -1.44 -22.35 1.82
C VAL A 62 -0.35 -22.51 2.89
N GLU A 63 0.85 -21.96 2.67
CA GLU A 63 1.96 -22.04 3.61
C GLU A 63 1.66 -21.25 4.90
N TRP A 64 1.12 -20.04 4.79
CA TRP A 64 0.85 -19.18 5.94
C TRP A 64 -0.43 -19.55 6.70
N ALA A 65 -1.44 -20.10 6.03
CA ALA A 65 -2.66 -20.58 6.69
C ALA A 65 -2.41 -21.67 7.75
N LYS A 66 -1.29 -22.39 7.64
CA LYS A 66 -0.89 -23.45 8.58
C LYS A 66 0.01 -22.96 9.72
N ARG A 67 0.54 -21.74 9.63
CA ARG A 67 1.49 -21.20 10.62
C ARG A 67 0.76 -20.60 11.81
N SER A 68 1.15 -21.06 12.99
CA SER A 68 0.75 -20.53 14.29
C SER A 68 1.25 -19.11 14.53
N ALA A 69 0.69 -18.42 15.53
CA ALA A 69 1.17 -17.10 15.93
C ALA A 69 2.68 -17.10 16.29
N GLY A 70 3.17 -18.16 16.94
CA GLY A 70 4.58 -18.32 17.29
C GLY A 70 5.49 -18.42 16.07
N GLU A 71 5.17 -19.31 15.12
CA GLU A 71 5.95 -19.45 13.88
C GLU A 71 5.95 -18.16 13.06
N ARG A 72 4.81 -17.45 13.01
CA ARG A 72 4.71 -16.14 12.35
C ARG A 72 5.65 -15.12 13.03
N GLN A 73 5.67 -15.07 14.37
CA GLN A 73 6.56 -14.19 15.15
C GLN A 73 8.03 -14.51 14.92
N GLU A 74 8.41 -15.79 14.95
CA GLU A 74 9.80 -16.19 14.76
C GLU A 74 10.30 -15.76 13.38
N ILE A 75 9.51 -16.02 12.34
CA ILE A 75 9.89 -15.83 10.93
C ILE A 75 9.82 -14.35 10.51
N LEU A 76 8.75 -13.62 10.82
CA LEU A 76 8.54 -12.23 10.35
C LEU A 76 9.04 -11.20 11.35
N HIS A 77 10.36 -11.08 11.44
CA HIS A 77 11.01 -10.08 12.29
C HIS A 77 11.89 -9.13 11.47
N PRO A 78 11.89 -7.81 11.76
CA PRO A 78 12.66 -6.83 10.99
C PRO A 78 14.16 -7.14 10.91
N GLU A 79 14.76 -7.61 12.01
CA GLU A 79 16.21 -7.92 12.06
C GLU A 79 16.58 -9.31 11.52
N ARG A 80 15.59 -10.20 11.33
CA ARG A 80 15.83 -11.57 10.85
C ARG A 80 15.46 -11.76 9.38
N THR A 81 14.92 -10.71 8.76
CA THR A 81 14.45 -10.73 7.38
C THR A 81 15.09 -9.62 6.57
N LYS A 82 15.19 -9.86 5.26
CA LYS A 82 15.66 -8.88 4.27
C LYS A 82 14.91 -9.05 2.96
N VAL A 83 15.02 -8.08 2.06
CA VAL A 83 14.41 -8.15 0.73
C VAL A 83 14.97 -9.34 -0.04
N TYR A 84 14.07 -10.14 -0.62
CA TYR A 84 14.42 -11.24 -1.50
C TYR A 84 14.30 -10.80 -2.96
N PRO A 85 15.42 -10.68 -3.71
CA PRO A 85 15.39 -10.23 -5.10
C PRO A 85 15.05 -11.36 -6.10
N GLY A 86 15.03 -12.62 -5.65
CA GLY A 86 14.85 -13.81 -6.48
C GLY A 86 13.40 -14.20 -6.74
N GLY A 87 12.45 -13.27 -6.58
CA GLY A 87 11.07 -13.49 -6.96
C GLY A 87 10.91 -13.74 -8.46
N ALA A 88 9.72 -14.21 -8.86
CA ALA A 88 9.41 -14.34 -10.27
C ALA A 88 9.60 -12.99 -10.99
N VAL A 89 9.87 -13.05 -12.29
CA VAL A 89 9.96 -11.89 -13.18
C VAL A 89 9.27 -12.23 -14.51
N PRO A 90 8.79 -11.23 -15.27
CA PRO A 90 8.11 -11.48 -16.53
C PRO A 90 8.99 -12.24 -17.53
N LYS A 91 8.38 -13.19 -18.24
CA LYS A 91 8.97 -13.92 -19.37
C LYS A 91 8.28 -13.47 -20.65
N ASN A 92 8.60 -12.29 -21.14
CA ASN A 92 7.98 -11.73 -22.34
C ASN A 92 9.00 -11.03 -23.25
N SER A 93 8.55 -10.61 -24.43
CA SER A 93 9.39 -9.99 -25.44
C SER A 93 9.96 -8.62 -25.07
N MET A 94 9.57 -8.01 -23.94
CA MET A 94 10.07 -6.69 -23.55
C MET A 94 11.43 -6.72 -22.85
N GLY A 95 11.93 -7.90 -22.45
CA GLY A 95 13.25 -8.02 -21.82
C GLY A 95 13.57 -9.43 -21.33
N SER A 96 14.84 -9.68 -21.06
CA SER A 96 15.28 -10.94 -20.44
C SER A 96 14.95 -10.98 -18.95
N GLU A 97 14.90 -12.17 -18.35
CA GLU A 97 14.71 -12.31 -16.90
C GLU A 97 15.79 -11.56 -16.11
N GLN A 98 17.04 -11.63 -16.55
CA GLN A 98 18.15 -10.90 -15.93
C GLN A 98 17.95 -9.38 -16.02
N HIS A 99 17.36 -8.89 -17.12
CA HIS A 99 17.03 -7.48 -17.27
C HIS A 99 16.03 -7.02 -16.21
N PHE A 100 14.91 -7.74 -16.04
CA PHE A 100 13.90 -7.41 -15.03
C PHE A 100 14.41 -7.56 -13.59
N GLN A 101 15.25 -8.57 -13.32
CA GLN A 101 15.90 -8.73 -12.02
C GLN A 101 16.81 -7.54 -11.69
N ARG A 102 17.63 -7.07 -12.64
CA ARG A 102 18.47 -5.87 -12.44
C ARG A 102 17.64 -4.62 -12.17
N ARG A 103 16.43 -4.54 -12.72
CA ARG A 103 15.49 -3.45 -12.44
C ARG A 103 14.72 -3.60 -11.13
N GLY A 104 14.98 -4.65 -10.34
CA GLY A 104 14.36 -4.89 -9.04
C GLY A 104 12.97 -5.52 -9.08
N TRP A 105 12.51 -5.99 -10.25
CA TRP A 105 11.13 -6.49 -10.37
C TRP A 105 10.89 -7.81 -9.60
N GLY A 106 11.95 -8.59 -9.36
CA GLY A 106 11.90 -9.79 -8.50
C GLY A 106 11.81 -9.46 -7.00
N GLU A 107 11.98 -8.20 -6.61
CA GLU A 107 11.86 -7.76 -5.20
C GLU A 107 10.39 -7.52 -4.79
N VAL A 108 9.47 -7.39 -5.75
CA VAL A 108 8.08 -7.01 -5.51
C VAL A 108 7.10 -8.10 -5.94
N SER A 109 5.86 -8.02 -5.45
CA SER A 109 4.80 -8.96 -5.80
C SER A 109 4.55 -9.03 -7.30
N GLU A 110 4.75 -10.21 -7.88
CA GLU A 110 4.35 -10.52 -9.25
C GLU A 110 2.84 -10.35 -9.40
N ALA A 111 2.07 -10.98 -8.49
CA ALA A 111 0.62 -11.00 -8.52
C ALA A 111 -0.01 -9.59 -8.44
N SER A 112 0.62 -8.66 -7.73
CA SER A 112 0.06 -7.31 -7.50
C SER A 112 0.55 -6.29 -8.53
N TYR A 113 1.83 -6.31 -8.89
CA TYR A 113 2.47 -5.15 -9.53
C TYR A 113 2.97 -5.39 -10.94
N HIS A 114 3.33 -6.61 -11.35
CA HIS A 114 3.99 -6.81 -12.65
C HIS A 114 3.14 -6.41 -13.84
N LYS A 115 1.82 -6.67 -13.79
CA LYS A 115 0.90 -6.22 -14.85
C LYS A 115 0.95 -4.71 -15.04
N PHE A 116 0.99 -3.95 -13.94
CA PHE A 116 1.12 -2.50 -13.97
C PHE A 116 2.49 -2.04 -14.45
N LEU A 117 3.58 -2.66 -13.95
CA LEU A 117 4.94 -2.29 -14.37
C LEU A 117 5.17 -2.52 -15.86
N LEU A 118 4.67 -3.65 -16.41
CA LEU A 118 4.70 -3.94 -17.85
C LEU A 118 3.87 -2.94 -18.64
N TRP A 119 2.66 -2.65 -18.17
CA TRP A 119 1.79 -1.66 -18.79
C TRP A 119 2.47 -0.29 -18.83
N LEU A 120 3.10 0.14 -17.74
CA LEU A 120 3.77 1.42 -17.63
C LEU A 120 5.04 1.50 -18.50
N GLU A 121 5.89 0.46 -18.49
CA GLU A 121 7.09 0.37 -19.33
C GLU A 121 6.68 0.53 -20.81
N LYS A 122 5.64 -0.20 -21.24
CA LYS A 122 5.11 -0.12 -22.60
C LYS A 122 4.53 1.27 -22.90
N LYS A 123 3.63 1.78 -22.06
CA LYS A 123 2.97 3.08 -22.26
C LYS A 123 3.95 4.24 -22.32
N MET A 124 5.03 4.17 -21.57
CA MET A 124 6.02 5.26 -21.52
C MET A 124 7.06 5.19 -22.64
N ASN A 125 7.33 4.02 -23.24
CA ASN A 125 8.49 3.84 -24.13
C ASN A 125 8.18 3.25 -25.52
N TRP A 126 6.98 2.74 -25.79
CA TRP A 126 6.66 2.04 -27.05
C TRP A 126 6.64 2.94 -28.29
N GLU A 127 6.06 4.15 -28.17
CA GLU A 127 5.96 5.11 -29.27
C GLU A 127 6.73 6.39 -28.93
N ARG A 128 7.56 6.86 -29.86
CA ARG A 128 8.44 8.02 -29.69
C ARG A 128 7.81 9.31 -30.17
N ASN A 129 7.00 9.26 -31.22
CA ASN A 129 6.35 10.44 -31.74
C ASN A 129 5.08 10.76 -30.91
N PRO A 130 5.06 11.86 -30.14
CA PRO A 130 3.90 12.18 -29.32
C PRO A 130 2.63 12.45 -30.13
N ALA A 131 2.73 12.74 -31.44
CA ALA A 131 1.58 12.86 -32.32
C ALA A 131 0.87 11.52 -32.61
N ASN A 132 1.52 10.39 -32.32
CA ASN A 132 1.00 9.03 -32.48
C ASN A 132 0.53 8.42 -31.14
N TRP A 133 0.65 9.13 -30.03
CA TRP A 133 0.19 8.61 -28.74
C TRP A 133 -1.34 8.58 -28.69
N GLU A 134 -1.91 7.38 -28.82
CA GLU A 134 -3.35 7.13 -28.88
C GLU A 134 -4.14 7.67 -27.67
N ASP A 135 -3.46 7.85 -26.52
CA ASP A 135 -4.09 8.39 -25.32
C ASP A 135 -4.35 9.91 -25.42
N PHE A 136 -3.72 10.62 -26.36
CA PHE A 136 -3.83 12.06 -26.53
C PHE A 136 -4.42 12.44 -27.87
N SER A 137 -5.42 13.32 -27.88
CA SER A 137 -6.10 13.73 -29.10
C SER A 137 -6.36 15.23 -29.14
N HIS A 138 -6.27 15.77 -30.36
CA HIS A 138 -6.68 17.13 -30.71
C HIS A 138 -7.01 17.17 -32.21
N SER A 139 -8.04 17.90 -32.61
CA SER A 139 -8.50 17.98 -34.00
C SER A 139 -7.45 18.57 -34.96
N SER A 140 -6.55 19.39 -34.44
CA SER A 140 -5.45 20.02 -35.21
C SER A 140 -4.24 19.13 -35.47
N ILE A 141 -4.22 17.87 -35.01
CA ILE A 141 -3.15 16.93 -35.39
C ILE A 141 -3.44 16.45 -36.81
N THR A 142 -2.63 16.90 -37.76
CA THR A 142 -2.76 16.55 -39.18
C THR A 142 -1.61 15.65 -39.63
N GLU A 143 -1.89 14.84 -40.63
CA GLU A 143 -0.89 14.04 -41.35
C GLU A 143 -0.19 14.90 -42.41
N SER A 144 1.11 14.72 -42.54
CA SER A 144 1.93 15.40 -43.55
C SER A 144 2.87 14.41 -44.21
N ILE A 145 3.23 14.65 -45.48
CA ILE A 145 4.20 13.80 -46.19
C ILE A 145 5.60 14.16 -45.68
N GLY A 146 6.25 13.19 -45.02
CA GLY A 146 7.62 13.29 -44.55
C GLY A 146 8.65 12.95 -45.63
N VAL A 147 9.93 13.08 -45.27
CA VAL A 147 11.04 12.70 -46.15
C VAL A 147 10.97 11.20 -46.43
N GLY A 148 10.88 10.81 -47.72
CA GLY A 148 10.76 9.42 -48.16
C GLY A 148 9.33 8.89 -48.28
N GLU A 149 8.35 9.73 -48.64
CA GLU A 149 6.94 9.38 -48.90
C GLU A 149 6.17 8.76 -47.72
N ARG A 150 6.71 8.81 -46.50
CA ARG A 150 6.02 8.33 -45.31
C ARG A 150 5.13 9.41 -44.70
N MET A 151 3.92 9.01 -44.33
CA MET A 151 3.01 9.89 -43.60
C MET A 151 3.52 10.09 -42.17
N VAL A 152 3.86 11.32 -41.82
CA VAL A 152 4.36 11.71 -40.50
C VAL A 152 3.36 12.68 -39.88
N ARG A 153 2.88 12.34 -38.68
CA ARG A 153 2.10 13.25 -37.85
C ARG A 153 3.04 14.16 -37.07
N LYS A 154 2.76 15.46 -37.09
CA LYS A 154 3.49 16.46 -36.29
C LYS A 154 2.55 17.01 -35.23
N LEU A 155 3.05 17.12 -34.00
CA LEU A 155 2.30 17.72 -32.90
C LEU A 155 2.63 19.22 -32.80
N PRO A 156 1.66 20.13 -33.04
CA PRO A 156 1.88 21.57 -32.88
C PRO A 156 2.08 21.98 -31.41
N LEU A 157 2.79 23.08 -31.17
CA LEU A 157 2.98 23.67 -29.84
C LEU A 157 1.69 24.38 -29.35
N GLY A 158 1.54 24.56 -28.04
CA GLY A 158 0.47 25.36 -27.44
C GLY A 158 -0.95 24.79 -27.50
N LEU A 159 -1.12 23.50 -27.80
CA LEU A 159 -2.45 22.86 -27.83
C LEU A 159 -2.83 22.33 -26.46
N VAL A 160 -4.10 22.50 -26.07
CA VAL A 160 -4.71 21.81 -24.93
C VAL A 160 -5.20 20.44 -25.41
N MET A 161 -4.54 19.39 -24.95
CA MET A 161 -4.77 18.01 -25.39
C MET A 161 -5.87 17.35 -24.57
N LYS A 162 -6.78 16.63 -25.24
CA LYS A 162 -7.69 15.70 -24.55
C LYS A 162 -6.94 14.40 -24.27
N MET A 163 -6.93 13.98 -23.01
CA MET A 163 -6.40 12.68 -22.60
C MET A 163 -7.55 11.69 -22.37
N SER A 164 -7.48 10.51 -22.98
CA SER A 164 -8.50 9.48 -22.85
C SER A 164 -8.49 8.83 -21.45
N GLY A 165 -9.67 8.52 -20.92
CA GLY A 165 -9.82 7.80 -19.66
C GLY A 165 -9.56 8.61 -18.38
N LEU A 166 -9.27 9.92 -18.47
CA LEU A 166 -9.26 10.81 -17.31
C LEU A 166 -10.66 11.36 -17.00
N PRO A 167 -10.98 11.59 -15.71
CA PRO A 167 -12.20 12.28 -15.33
C PRO A 167 -12.07 13.79 -15.63
N GLU A 168 -13.19 14.49 -15.73
CA GLU A 168 -13.16 15.98 -15.84
C GLU A 168 -12.89 16.64 -14.48
N ILE A 169 -13.32 15.99 -13.40
CA ILE A 169 -13.16 16.43 -12.01
C ILE A 169 -12.20 15.48 -11.32
N ALA A 170 -11.12 16.02 -10.74
CA ALA A 170 -10.14 15.23 -10.01
C ALA A 170 -10.70 14.83 -8.64
N GLU A 171 -11.26 15.79 -7.92
CA GLU A 171 -11.95 15.62 -6.64
C GLU A 171 -12.95 16.77 -6.45
N THR A 172 -13.81 16.66 -5.43
CA THR A 172 -14.84 17.68 -5.17
C THR A 172 -14.25 19.11 -5.18
N GLY A 173 -14.76 19.95 -6.08
CA GLY A 173 -14.34 21.34 -6.24
C GLY A 173 -13.04 21.58 -7.02
N HIS A 174 -12.43 20.54 -7.60
CA HIS A 174 -11.17 20.66 -8.35
C HIS A 174 -11.24 19.92 -9.69
N ALA A 175 -11.18 20.67 -10.79
CA ALA A 175 -11.11 20.13 -12.14
C ALA A 175 -9.75 19.48 -12.44
N VAL A 176 -9.72 18.64 -13.48
CA VAL A 176 -8.46 18.09 -13.98
C VAL A 176 -7.72 19.12 -14.84
N ASP A 177 -6.55 19.57 -14.39
CA ASP A 177 -5.62 20.36 -15.20
C ASP A 177 -5.34 19.68 -16.56
N PRO A 178 -5.49 20.40 -17.68
CA PRO A 178 -5.29 19.82 -19.00
C PRO A 178 -3.83 19.46 -19.26
N VAL A 179 -3.59 18.42 -20.06
CA VAL A 179 -2.27 18.15 -20.64
C VAL A 179 -2.08 19.03 -21.87
N THR A 180 -0.88 19.58 -22.07
CA THR A 180 -0.58 20.41 -23.25
C THR A 180 0.35 19.69 -24.22
N SER A 181 0.33 20.07 -25.49
CA SER A 181 1.26 19.53 -26.48
C SER A 181 2.71 19.87 -26.16
N ASP A 182 2.98 21.01 -25.51
CA ASP A 182 4.31 21.40 -25.04
C ASP A 182 4.85 20.42 -24.00
N GLU A 183 3.99 19.96 -23.08
CA GLU A 183 4.32 18.92 -22.10
C GLU A 183 4.64 17.59 -22.78
N LEU A 184 3.84 17.18 -23.77
CA LEU A 184 4.06 15.94 -24.53
C LEU A 184 5.37 15.97 -25.33
N LEU A 185 5.65 17.10 -26.00
CA LEU A 185 6.89 17.34 -26.76
C LEU A 185 8.12 17.41 -25.85
N LYS A 186 7.97 17.89 -24.61
CA LYS A 186 9.07 17.85 -23.65
C LYS A 186 9.30 16.44 -23.11
N ARG A 187 8.22 15.70 -22.79
CA ARG A 187 8.30 14.29 -22.38
C ARG A 187 8.98 13.42 -23.43
N SER A 188 8.71 13.61 -24.72
CA SER A 188 9.27 12.77 -25.79
C SER A 188 10.79 12.85 -25.92
N LYS A 189 11.44 13.83 -25.29
CA LYS A 189 12.90 14.00 -25.26
C LYS A 189 13.62 13.08 -24.27
N SER A 190 12.88 12.21 -23.59
CA SER A 190 13.42 11.29 -22.58
C SER A 190 12.94 9.85 -22.78
N SER A 191 13.76 8.91 -22.34
CA SER A 191 13.35 7.53 -22.05
C SER A 191 12.96 7.37 -20.58
N PHE A 192 12.11 6.39 -20.28
CA PHE A 192 11.53 6.18 -18.97
C PHE A 192 11.67 4.72 -18.52
N PRO A 193 12.88 4.25 -18.23
CA PRO A 193 13.07 2.89 -17.75
C PRO A 193 12.37 2.71 -16.40
N VAL A 194 11.48 1.71 -16.30
CA VAL A 194 10.72 1.39 -15.09
C VAL A 194 11.50 0.40 -14.23
N TYR A 195 11.79 0.82 -13.00
CA TYR A 195 12.40 0.07 -11.92
C TYR A 195 11.38 -0.22 -10.82
N ALA A 196 11.68 -1.19 -9.99
CA ALA A 196 10.99 -1.43 -8.73
C ALA A 196 12.00 -1.39 -7.57
N PHE A 197 11.52 -1.01 -6.41
CA PHE A 197 12.29 -1.00 -5.16
C PHE A 197 11.49 -1.73 -4.09
N GLY A 198 11.80 -3.02 -3.88
CA GLY A 198 11.29 -3.74 -2.72
C GLY A 198 12.04 -3.30 -1.46
N TYR A 199 11.34 -3.32 -0.32
CA TYR A 199 11.92 -2.97 0.98
C TYR A 199 11.44 -3.94 2.05
N ASN A 200 12.20 -4.03 3.17
CA ASN A 200 11.73 -4.79 4.31
C ASN A 200 10.60 -4.03 5.01
N TRP A 201 9.36 -4.39 4.69
CA TRP A 201 8.15 -3.75 5.22
C TRP A 201 7.90 -4.04 6.71
N LEU A 202 8.69 -4.93 7.34
CA LEU A 202 8.69 -5.14 8.79
C LEU A 202 9.52 -4.08 9.52
N ALA A 203 10.61 -3.62 8.89
CA ALA A 203 11.48 -2.58 9.44
C ALA A 203 10.86 -1.19 9.30
N SER A 204 11.44 -0.18 9.95
CA SER A 204 10.93 1.19 9.89
C SER A 204 10.92 1.70 8.45
N ASN A 205 9.86 2.40 8.04
CA ASN A 205 9.80 3.07 6.74
C ASN A 205 10.88 4.17 6.62
N GLN A 206 11.47 4.63 7.74
CA GLN A 206 12.64 5.51 7.72
C GLN A 206 13.90 4.80 7.18
N ASP A 207 14.10 3.54 7.54
CA ASP A 207 15.22 2.73 7.04
C ASP A 207 15.03 2.44 5.55
N ALA A 208 13.79 2.11 5.16
CA ALA A 208 13.41 1.94 3.76
C ALA A 208 13.63 3.22 2.95
N ALA A 209 13.39 4.41 3.52
CA ALA A 209 13.64 5.68 2.87
C ALA A 209 15.14 5.94 2.63
N GLY A 210 15.99 5.58 3.60
CA GLY A 210 17.44 5.59 3.44
C GLY A 210 17.92 4.65 2.33
N ALA A 211 17.41 3.42 2.31
CA ALA A 211 17.70 2.44 1.27
C ALA A 211 17.19 2.88 -0.12
N LEU A 212 16.02 3.52 -0.20
CA LEU A 212 15.48 4.09 -1.43
C LEU A 212 16.38 5.20 -1.98
N LYS A 213 16.90 6.09 -1.11
CA LYS A 213 17.88 7.11 -1.51
C LYS A 213 19.09 6.46 -2.19
N THR A 214 19.68 5.44 -1.58
CA THR A 214 20.81 4.71 -2.16
C THR A 214 20.45 4.07 -3.51
N ARG A 215 19.23 3.50 -3.63
CA ARG A 215 18.73 2.92 -4.89
C ARG A 215 18.57 3.99 -5.98
N ILE A 216 18.04 5.17 -5.65
CA ILE A 216 17.88 6.30 -6.58
C ILE A 216 19.25 6.70 -7.15
N GLU A 217 20.24 6.87 -6.28
CA GLU A 217 21.59 7.28 -6.68
C GLU A 217 22.26 6.26 -7.60
N LYS A 218 22.10 4.97 -7.28
CA LYS A 218 22.55 3.87 -8.12
C LYS A 218 21.87 3.88 -9.49
N ILE A 219 20.54 3.99 -9.54
CA ILE A 219 19.76 4.01 -10.78
C ILE A 219 20.14 5.20 -11.66
N ILE A 220 20.34 6.38 -11.07
CA ILE A 220 20.81 7.55 -11.81
C ILE A 220 22.17 7.26 -12.45
N THR A 221 23.09 6.64 -11.71
CA THR A 221 24.43 6.29 -12.20
C THR A 221 24.35 5.26 -13.32
N GLU A 222 23.54 4.21 -13.17
CA GLU A 222 23.31 3.16 -14.18
C GLU A 222 22.76 3.71 -15.50
N ASN A 223 21.95 4.77 -15.45
CA ASN A 223 21.33 5.38 -16.63
C ASN A 223 22.10 6.60 -17.17
N ASN A 224 23.13 7.06 -16.48
CA ASN A 224 23.95 8.20 -16.89
C ASN A 224 25.25 7.74 -17.56
N VAL A 225 25.12 6.97 -18.66
CA VAL A 225 26.24 6.32 -19.36
C VAL A 225 26.38 6.79 -20.81
N GLY A 226 27.63 7.02 -21.22
CA GLY A 226 27.95 7.49 -22.58
C GLY A 226 27.27 8.82 -22.91
N ALA A 227 26.46 8.82 -23.98
CA ALA A 227 25.73 10.00 -24.43
C ALA A 227 24.41 10.24 -23.66
N ILE A 228 23.91 9.25 -22.91
CA ILE A 228 22.65 9.37 -22.16
C ILE A 228 22.91 10.17 -20.89
N LYS A 229 22.04 11.15 -20.62
CA LYS A 229 22.03 11.96 -19.40
C LYS A 229 20.88 11.56 -18.50
N CYS A 230 21.22 11.22 -17.26
CA CYS A 230 20.25 10.95 -16.20
C CYS A 230 20.66 11.74 -14.96
N LYS A 231 19.76 12.59 -14.47
CA LYS A 231 19.97 13.40 -13.26
C LYS A 231 18.90 13.18 -12.19
N GLN A 232 17.71 12.77 -12.63
CA GLN A 232 16.53 12.72 -11.77
C GLN A 232 15.69 11.49 -12.07
N VAL A 233 14.87 11.10 -11.09
CA VAL A 233 13.91 10.00 -11.19
C VAL A 233 12.50 10.48 -10.87
N ILE A 234 11.50 9.73 -11.30
CA ILE A 234 10.11 9.86 -10.84
C ILE A 234 9.83 8.71 -9.89
N LEU A 235 9.19 8.98 -8.75
CA LEU A 235 8.72 7.94 -7.85
C LEU A 235 7.23 7.68 -8.08
N VAL A 236 6.84 6.41 -8.15
CA VAL A 236 5.44 5.97 -8.14
C VAL A 236 5.29 5.05 -6.94
N SER A 237 4.35 5.31 -6.06
CA SER A 237 4.19 4.50 -4.85
C SER A 237 2.81 3.89 -4.74
N HIS A 238 2.73 2.77 -4.03
CA HIS A 238 1.51 2.13 -3.60
C HIS A 238 1.43 2.10 -2.07
N SER A 239 0.27 2.43 -1.49
CA SER A 239 -0.01 2.26 -0.06
C SER A 239 1.10 2.88 0.82
N MET A 240 1.64 2.14 1.78
CA MET A 240 2.72 2.58 2.68
C MET A 240 4.06 2.88 1.99
N GLY A 241 4.27 2.42 0.75
CA GLY A 241 5.37 2.89 -0.08
C GLY A 241 5.33 4.41 -0.30
N GLY A 242 4.15 5.02 -0.18
CA GLY A 242 4.00 6.47 -0.17
C GLY A 242 4.63 7.14 1.05
N LEU A 243 4.61 6.50 2.22
CA LEU A 243 5.29 6.99 3.42
C LEU A 243 6.82 6.89 3.25
N VAL A 244 7.31 5.79 2.66
CA VAL A 244 8.73 5.61 2.30
C VAL A 244 9.18 6.69 1.32
N ALA A 245 8.42 6.91 0.24
CA ALA A 245 8.74 7.91 -0.77
C ALA A 245 8.69 9.35 -0.22
N ARG A 246 7.70 9.66 0.64
CA ARG A 246 7.65 10.95 1.36
C ARG A 246 8.90 11.13 2.21
N ALA A 247 9.24 10.16 3.06
CA ALA A 247 10.39 10.26 3.95
C ALA A 247 11.71 10.39 3.15
N CYS A 248 11.85 9.62 2.07
CA CYS A 248 13.01 9.68 1.18
C CYS A 248 13.17 11.07 0.55
N SER A 249 12.07 11.69 0.10
CA SER A 249 12.10 13.03 -0.48
C SER A 249 12.56 14.14 0.47
N GLN A 250 12.57 13.87 1.79
CA GLN A 250 13.04 14.81 2.81
C GLN A 250 14.53 14.60 3.17
N LEU A 251 15.18 13.56 2.63
CA LEU A 251 16.60 13.30 2.86
C LEU A 251 17.47 14.25 2.03
N PRO A 252 18.71 14.54 2.48
CA PRO A 252 19.62 15.43 1.77
C PRO A 252 19.81 15.05 0.31
N GLU A 253 19.77 16.06 -0.57
CA GLU A 253 19.90 15.99 -2.04
C GLU A 253 18.75 15.31 -2.79
N MET A 254 17.76 14.74 -2.10
CA MET A 254 16.66 14.04 -2.79
C MET A 254 15.68 14.99 -3.47
N ASP A 255 15.57 16.23 -3.01
CA ASP A 255 14.78 17.30 -3.66
C ASP A 255 15.31 17.66 -5.06
N LYS A 256 16.61 17.43 -5.30
CA LYS A 256 17.24 17.63 -6.62
C LYS A 256 17.17 16.39 -7.49
N LYS A 257 17.19 15.19 -6.89
CA LYS A 257 17.22 13.90 -7.61
C LYS A 257 15.83 13.34 -7.91
N ILE A 258 14.77 13.84 -7.26
CA ILE A 258 13.39 13.42 -7.52
C ILE A 258 12.68 14.53 -8.30
N VAL A 259 12.20 14.22 -9.50
CA VAL A 259 11.38 15.16 -10.29
C VAL A 259 10.04 15.42 -9.60
N GLY A 260 9.44 14.35 -9.08
CA GLY A 260 8.15 14.35 -8.42
C GLY A 260 7.70 12.94 -8.04
N ILE A 261 6.57 12.88 -7.34
CA ILE A 261 6.05 11.62 -6.78
C ILE A 261 4.57 11.45 -7.11
N VAL A 262 4.20 10.26 -7.53
CA VAL A 262 2.80 9.83 -7.66
C VAL A 262 2.48 8.85 -6.54
N HIS A 263 1.54 9.21 -5.67
CA HIS A 263 1.07 8.35 -4.59
C HIS A 263 -0.27 7.71 -4.93
N GLY A 264 -0.33 6.39 -4.93
CA GLY A 264 -1.57 5.62 -5.02
C GLY A 264 -1.99 5.05 -3.67
N VAL A 265 -3.24 5.28 -3.28
CA VAL A 265 -3.91 4.71 -2.08
C VAL A 265 -3.08 4.82 -0.79
N MET A 266 -2.34 5.91 -0.62
CA MET A 266 -1.45 6.10 0.53
C MET A 266 -2.25 6.31 1.83
N PRO A 267 -1.97 5.56 2.92
CA PRO A 267 -2.51 5.83 4.26
C PRO A 267 -1.78 7.03 4.88
N ALA A 268 -2.01 8.23 4.35
CA ALA A 268 -1.17 9.40 4.59
C ALA A 268 -1.11 9.84 6.07
N THR A 269 -2.13 9.53 6.86
CA THR A 269 -2.21 9.76 8.32
C THR A 269 -2.42 8.48 9.13
N GLY A 270 -2.28 7.30 8.50
CA GLY A 270 -2.58 6.00 9.07
C GLY A 270 -3.97 5.47 8.72
N ALA A 271 -4.33 4.30 9.24
CA ALA A 271 -5.61 3.64 9.00
C ALA A 271 -6.09 2.89 10.25
N ALA A 272 -7.31 3.19 10.73
CA ALA A 272 -7.84 2.61 11.96
C ALA A 272 -8.05 1.09 11.87
N VAL A 273 -8.12 0.52 10.66
CA VAL A 273 -8.15 -0.93 10.44
C VAL A 273 -6.94 -1.64 11.05
N ALA A 274 -5.77 -0.99 11.15
CA ALA A 274 -4.60 -1.61 11.79
C ALA A 274 -4.86 -1.94 13.27
N TYR A 275 -5.58 -1.06 14.01
CA TYR A 275 -6.02 -1.37 15.37
C TYR A 275 -6.96 -2.58 15.38
N ARG A 276 -7.95 -2.60 14.48
CA ARG A 276 -8.92 -3.70 14.40
C ARG A 276 -8.22 -5.04 14.17
N ARG A 277 -7.29 -5.09 13.23
CA ARG A 277 -6.55 -6.32 12.89
C ARG A 277 -5.72 -6.85 14.05
N CYS A 278 -5.06 -5.97 14.82
CA CYS A 278 -4.37 -6.38 16.05
C CYS A 278 -5.32 -7.00 17.08
N LYS A 279 -6.56 -6.51 17.19
CA LYS A 279 -7.52 -7.00 18.19
C LYS A 279 -8.26 -8.26 17.79
N VAL A 280 -8.76 -8.33 16.56
CA VAL A 280 -9.72 -9.35 16.12
C VAL A 280 -9.33 -10.08 14.84
N GLY A 281 -8.16 -9.76 14.27
CA GLY A 281 -7.71 -10.34 13.01
C GLY A 281 -8.54 -9.92 11.79
N MET A 282 -8.25 -10.56 10.66
CA MET A 282 -8.82 -10.20 9.36
C MET A 282 -9.92 -11.15 8.87
N ARG A 283 -10.22 -12.25 9.58
CA ARG A 283 -11.17 -13.28 9.10
C ARG A 283 -12.53 -12.71 8.69
N ASP A 284 -13.02 -11.72 9.42
CA ASP A 284 -14.31 -11.07 9.15
C ASP A 284 -14.23 -9.94 8.11
N GLU A 285 -13.02 -9.43 7.82
CA GLU A 285 -12.79 -8.39 6.81
C GLU A 285 -12.69 -9.04 5.43
N ASP A 286 -11.83 -10.05 5.33
CA ASP A 286 -11.55 -10.82 4.14
C ASP A 286 -10.98 -12.19 4.56
N PHE A 287 -11.76 -13.24 4.34
CA PHE A 287 -11.38 -14.60 4.71
C PHE A 287 -10.06 -15.03 4.06
N GLY A 288 -9.84 -14.69 2.78
CA GLY A 288 -8.65 -15.09 2.04
C GLY A 288 -7.40 -14.36 2.55
N ALA A 289 -7.48 -13.03 2.68
CA ALA A 289 -6.37 -12.24 3.23
C ALA A 289 -6.08 -12.60 4.69
N GLY A 290 -7.12 -12.92 5.47
CA GLY A 290 -6.99 -13.35 6.86
C GLY A 290 -6.24 -14.66 7.05
N LEU A 291 -6.35 -15.61 6.12
CA LEU A 291 -5.53 -16.83 6.17
C LEU A 291 -4.03 -16.52 6.06
N VAL A 292 -3.66 -15.48 5.31
CA VAL A 292 -2.26 -15.11 5.07
C VAL A 292 -1.72 -14.20 6.17
N ILE A 293 -2.37 -13.07 6.44
CA ILE A 293 -1.87 -12.01 7.32
C ILE A 293 -2.10 -12.37 8.80
N GLY A 294 -3.26 -12.95 9.10
CA GLY A 294 -3.64 -13.37 10.45
C GLY A 294 -5.15 -13.38 10.60
N SER A 295 -5.70 -14.54 10.93
CA SER A 295 -7.15 -14.74 11.01
C SER A 295 -7.74 -14.17 12.29
N ASN A 296 -6.94 -14.11 13.34
CA ASN A 296 -7.29 -13.59 14.67
C ASN A 296 -6.24 -12.58 15.17
N GLY A 297 -6.57 -11.86 16.23
CA GLY A 297 -5.72 -10.84 16.83
C GLY A 297 -4.39 -11.37 17.37
N ARG A 298 -4.32 -12.64 17.80
CA ARG A 298 -3.08 -13.26 18.29
C ARG A 298 -2.06 -13.39 17.16
N GLU A 299 -2.49 -13.90 16.00
CA GLU A 299 -1.63 -14.06 14.82
C GLU A 299 -1.15 -12.70 14.26
N VAL A 300 -2.03 -11.71 14.20
CA VAL A 300 -1.65 -10.36 13.72
C VAL A 300 -0.71 -9.68 14.72
N THR A 301 -1.05 -9.70 16.02
CA THR A 301 -0.25 -9.06 17.08
C THR A 301 1.15 -9.65 17.16
N ALA A 302 1.29 -10.97 16.99
CA ALA A 302 2.57 -11.66 17.01
C ALA A 302 3.59 -11.07 16.03
N VAL A 303 3.14 -10.54 14.88
CA VAL A 303 4.00 -9.87 13.89
C VAL A 303 3.99 -8.35 14.08
N PHE A 304 2.82 -7.74 14.26
CA PHE A 304 2.69 -6.27 14.34
C PHE A 304 3.46 -5.69 15.54
N ALA A 305 3.43 -6.35 16.70
CA ALA A 305 4.05 -5.82 17.91
C ALA A 305 5.59 -5.70 17.83
N GLN A 306 6.23 -6.51 16.98
CA GLN A 306 7.67 -6.49 16.74
C GLN A 306 8.08 -5.74 15.46
N SER A 307 7.11 -5.17 14.73
CA SER A 307 7.30 -4.60 13.39
C SER A 307 7.01 -3.10 13.42
N PRO A 308 8.02 -2.22 13.58
CA PRO A 308 7.82 -0.78 13.51
C PRO A 308 7.23 -0.35 12.15
N GLY A 309 7.59 -1.05 11.06
CA GLY A 309 7.02 -0.82 9.73
C GLY A 309 5.52 -1.05 9.69
N ALA A 310 5.02 -2.13 10.30
CA ALA A 310 3.58 -2.39 10.39
C ALA A 310 2.86 -1.42 11.33
N LEU A 311 3.49 -1.05 12.46
CA LEU A 311 2.92 -0.10 13.41
C LEU A 311 2.83 1.33 12.86
N GLN A 312 3.66 1.69 11.87
CA GLN A 312 3.53 2.94 11.12
C GLN A 312 2.28 3.00 10.20
N LEU A 313 1.46 1.95 10.16
CA LEU A 313 0.12 2.00 9.56
C LEU A 313 -0.93 2.58 10.54
N LEU A 314 -0.66 2.55 11.85
CA LEU A 314 -1.62 3.00 12.85
C LEU A 314 -1.98 4.49 12.67
N PRO A 315 -3.20 4.91 13.03
CA PRO A 315 -3.56 6.33 13.07
C PRO A 315 -2.52 7.19 13.80
N SER A 316 -2.01 8.21 13.13
CA SER A 316 -1.17 9.25 13.73
C SER A 316 -2.01 10.28 14.49
N GLU A 317 -1.37 11.24 15.17
CA GLU A 317 -2.05 12.41 15.74
C GLU A 317 -2.86 13.20 14.67
N ASP A 318 -2.38 13.21 13.41
CA ASP A 318 -3.05 13.90 12.30
C ASP A 318 -4.25 13.14 11.73
N TYR A 319 -4.44 11.88 12.11
CA TYR A 319 -5.64 11.13 11.75
C TYR A 319 -6.89 11.71 12.42
N GLY A 320 -6.70 12.37 13.57
CA GLY A 320 -7.73 12.99 14.37
C GLY A 320 -8.08 12.21 15.63
N VAL A 321 -9.06 12.75 16.36
CA VAL A 321 -9.50 12.25 17.67
C VAL A 321 -10.79 11.44 17.55
N LYS A 322 -11.14 10.69 18.60
CA LYS A 322 -12.43 9.98 18.76
C LYS A 322 -12.73 8.93 17.67
N TRP A 323 -11.69 8.34 17.07
CA TRP A 323 -11.85 7.29 16.06
C TRP A 323 -12.05 5.89 16.65
N MET A 324 -11.68 5.63 17.90
CA MET A 324 -12.04 4.40 18.61
C MET A 324 -13.18 4.69 19.59
N GLN A 325 -14.29 3.98 19.47
CA GLN A 325 -15.51 4.24 20.23
C GLN A 325 -16.08 2.96 20.81
N VAL A 326 -16.78 3.10 21.94
CA VAL A 326 -17.55 2.01 22.56
C VAL A 326 -19.00 2.46 22.68
N ALA A 327 -19.92 1.66 22.16
CA ALA A 327 -21.36 1.84 22.27
C ALA A 327 -21.98 0.85 23.25
N ASP A 328 -22.92 1.34 24.06
CA ASP A 328 -23.81 0.51 24.86
C ASP A 328 -24.81 -0.29 23.98
N PRO A 329 -25.59 -1.22 24.55
CA PRO A 329 -26.60 -1.98 23.80
C PRO A 329 -27.71 -1.14 23.16
N ARG A 330 -27.89 0.13 23.58
CA ARG A 330 -28.85 1.08 22.99
C ARG A 330 -28.23 1.92 21.87
N GLY A 331 -26.94 1.73 21.58
CA GLY A 331 -26.19 2.48 20.59
C GLY A 331 -25.63 3.81 21.09
N LYS A 332 -25.75 4.14 22.39
CA LYS A 332 -25.16 5.35 22.96
C LYS A 332 -23.65 5.17 23.08
N ILE A 333 -22.90 6.12 22.53
CA ILE A 333 -21.44 6.16 22.69
C ILE A 333 -21.11 6.50 24.15
N ILE A 334 -20.37 5.61 24.81
CA ILE A 334 -19.95 5.74 26.21
C ILE A 334 -18.43 5.95 26.36
N VAL A 335 -17.64 5.70 25.31
CA VAL A 335 -16.20 6.00 25.24
C VAL A 335 -15.87 6.53 23.84
N SER A 336 -14.97 7.51 23.75
CA SER A 336 -14.43 7.99 22.48
C SER A 336 -12.97 8.40 22.64
N LEU A 337 -12.07 7.69 21.97
CA LEU A 337 -10.61 7.86 22.05
C LEU A 337 -9.99 7.96 20.65
N PRO A 338 -8.78 8.53 20.53
CA PRO A 338 -8.11 9.29 21.58
C PRO A 338 -8.82 10.62 21.82
N GLU A 339 -8.62 11.20 23.00
CA GLU A 339 -8.94 12.61 23.26
C GLU A 339 -7.87 13.52 22.65
N ILE A 340 -6.59 13.13 22.75
CA ILE A 340 -5.45 13.92 22.28
C ILE A 340 -4.40 13.04 21.58
N ASP A 341 -3.86 12.03 22.26
CA ASP A 341 -2.66 11.28 21.86
C ASP A 341 -2.97 9.77 21.72
N PRO A 342 -3.14 9.24 20.49
CA PRO A 342 -3.44 7.82 20.29
C PRO A 342 -2.33 6.88 20.77
N TYR A 343 -1.09 7.36 20.85
CA TYR A 343 0.03 6.53 21.29
C TYR A 343 -0.09 6.21 22.77
N LYS A 344 -0.35 7.21 23.62
CA LYS A 344 -0.54 7.00 25.06
C LYS A 344 -1.90 6.42 25.37
N GLU A 345 -2.94 6.97 24.76
CA GLU A 345 -4.32 6.68 25.13
C GLU A 345 -4.86 5.40 24.53
N ILE A 346 -4.22 4.80 23.51
CA ILE A 346 -4.70 3.57 22.87
C ILE A 346 -3.55 2.56 22.69
N TYR A 347 -2.44 2.97 22.08
CA TYR A 347 -1.42 2.01 21.66
C TYR A 347 -0.58 1.47 22.81
N LEU A 348 -0.24 2.34 23.76
CA LEU A 348 0.52 2.01 24.97
C LEU A 348 -0.37 1.81 26.20
N GLU A 349 -1.70 1.81 26.03
CA GLU A 349 -2.62 1.41 27.09
C GLU A 349 -2.47 -0.09 27.34
N ARG A 350 -1.74 -0.43 28.40
CA ARG A 350 -1.34 -1.80 28.74
C ARG A 350 -2.45 -2.59 29.44
N ARG A 351 -3.32 -1.91 30.20
CA ARG A 351 -4.23 -2.54 31.15
C ARG A 351 -5.62 -2.71 30.56
N LYS A 352 -6.17 -1.70 29.90
CA LYS A 352 -7.58 -1.71 29.44
C LYS A 352 -7.77 -2.66 28.27
N TRP A 353 -8.94 -3.30 28.21
CA TRP A 353 -9.26 -4.30 27.18
C TRP A 353 -9.26 -3.75 25.76
N TRP A 354 -9.51 -2.46 25.60
CA TRP A 354 -9.50 -1.75 24.32
C TRP A 354 -8.11 -1.21 23.95
N GLY A 355 -7.08 -1.42 24.78
CA GLY A 355 -5.70 -1.17 24.39
C GLY A 355 -5.32 -1.99 23.14
N LEU A 356 -4.39 -1.48 22.33
CA LEU A 356 -4.08 -2.03 21.00
C LEU A 356 -3.76 -3.53 21.01
N ILE A 357 -3.05 -4.00 22.02
CA ILE A 357 -2.67 -5.42 22.16
C ILE A 357 -2.91 -5.92 23.59
N ARG A 358 -2.95 -7.24 23.75
CA ARG A 358 -2.85 -7.89 25.07
C ARG A 358 -1.40 -8.34 25.27
N GLU A 359 -0.82 -8.10 26.44
CA GLU A 359 0.60 -8.36 26.68
C GLU A 359 0.96 -9.85 26.58
N GLU A 360 0.05 -10.73 26.98
CA GLU A 360 0.22 -12.17 26.85
C GLU A 360 0.34 -12.64 25.39
N TRP A 361 -0.07 -11.83 24.40
CA TRP A 361 0.10 -12.15 22.98
C TRP A 361 1.49 -11.81 22.45
N LEU A 362 2.35 -11.18 23.26
CA LEU A 362 3.76 -10.92 22.92
C LEU A 362 4.63 -12.18 23.06
N SER A 363 4.12 -13.20 23.75
CA SER A 363 4.81 -14.48 24.01
C SER A 363 3.97 -15.67 23.51
N PRO A 364 3.62 -15.73 22.21
CA PRO A 364 2.88 -16.86 21.66
C PRO A 364 3.67 -18.17 21.78
N GLU A 365 2.95 -19.28 21.97
CA GLU A 365 3.54 -20.61 21.99
C GLU A 365 4.30 -20.91 20.69
N GLY A 366 5.51 -21.46 20.81
CA GLY A 366 6.39 -21.73 19.67
C GLY A 366 7.01 -20.49 19.01
N GLY A 367 6.81 -19.29 19.58
CA GLY A 367 7.41 -18.05 19.10
C GLY A 367 8.73 -17.70 19.78
N MET A 368 9.28 -16.54 19.38
CA MET A 368 10.39 -15.87 20.07
C MET A 368 9.81 -14.68 20.85
N PRO A 369 9.54 -14.84 22.17
CA PRO A 369 8.85 -13.82 22.96
C PRO A 369 9.54 -12.47 22.91
N ILE A 370 8.75 -11.41 22.80
CA ILE A 370 9.20 -10.04 23.07
C ILE A 370 8.56 -9.53 24.37
N GLN A 371 9.22 -8.59 25.02
CA GLN A 371 8.70 -7.95 26.23
C GLN A 371 7.87 -6.72 25.88
N TRP A 372 6.99 -6.28 26.79
CA TRP A 372 6.24 -5.04 26.62
C TRP A 372 7.13 -3.84 26.29
N ARG A 373 8.33 -3.77 26.89
CA ARG A 373 9.31 -2.70 26.60
C ARG A 373 9.76 -2.68 25.13
N ASP A 374 9.86 -3.83 24.48
CA ASP A 374 10.29 -3.93 23.08
C ASP A 374 9.16 -3.42 22.16
N PHE A 375 7.91 -3.78 22.48
CA PHE A 375 6.73 -3.22 21.84
C PHE A 375 6.64 -1.68 22.03
N VAL A 376 6.91 -1.17 23.24
CA VAL A 376 6.96 0.28 23.51
C VAL A 376 7.99 0.98 22.63
N VAL A 377 9.17 0.39 22.44
CA VAL A 377 10.19 0.93 21.54
C VAL A 377 9.67 1.00 20.10
N ASN A 378 9.04 -0.06 19.61
CA ASN A 378 8.49 -0.08 18.24
C ASN A 378 7.37 0.96 18.03
N ILE A 379 6.50 1.16 19.04
CA ILE A 379 5.49 2.24 19.01
C ILE A 379 6.15 3.62 19.01
N ARG A 380 7.23 3.84 19.76
CA ARG A 380 7.97 5.11 19.75
C ARG A 380 8.62 5.38 18.40
N ILE A 381 9.20 4.37 17.74
CA ILE A 381 9.72 4.50 16.37
C ILE A 381 8.59 4.92 15.40
N ALA A 382 7.40 4.33 15.53
CA ALA A 382 6.24 4.74 14.73
C ALA A 382 5.79 6.18 15.04
N GLN A 383 5.80 6.57 16.32
CA GLN A 383 5.46 7.93 16.77
C GLN A 383 6.41 8.98 16.21
N GLU A 384 7.71 8.75 16.36
CA GLU A 384 8.76 9.65 15.88
C GLU A 384 8.69 9.80 14.35
N PHE A 385 8.49 8.69 13.64
CA PHE A 385 8.32 8.71 12.19
C PHE A 385 7.09 9.52 11.75
N HIS A 386 5.92 9.30 12.35
CA HIS A 386 4.71 10.07 12.02
C HIS A 386 4.90 11.56 12.26
N ARG A 387 5.48 11.95 13.40
CA ARG A 387 5.78 13.35 13.72
C ARG A 387 6.80 13.96 12.77
N ALA A 388 7.84 13.21 12.40
CA ALA A 388 8.85 13.68 11.45
C ALA A 388 8.27 13.90 10.05
N LEU A 389 7.25 13.14 9.65
CA LEU A 389 6.65 13.16 8.31
C LEU A 389 5.41 14.06 8.20
N LYS A 390 4.85 14.50 9.33
CA LYS A 390 3.67 15.38 9.41
C LYS A 390 3.76 16.57 8.46
N GLY A 391 2.76 16.69 7.58
CA GLY A 391 2.65 17.77 6.59
C GLY A 391 3.74 17.80 5.49
N LYS A 392 4.71 16.90 5.50
CA LYS A 392 5.81 16.89 4.54
C LYS A 392 5.48 16.06 3.30
N TYR A 393 5.58 16.73 2.15
CA TYR A 393 5.39 16.18 0.82
C TYR A 393 6.40 16.79 -0.14
N HIS A 394 6.78 16.05 -1.18
CA HIS A 394 7.60 16.59 -2.27
C HIS A 394 6.85 17.72 -2.99
N LYS A 395 7.54 18.78 -3.44
CA LYS A 395 6.93 19.99 -4.04
C LYS A 395 6.08 19.72 -5.28
N ARG A 396 6.30 18.57 -5.92
CA ARG A 396 5.60 18.11 -7.12
C ARG A 396 5.01 16.73 -6.84
N THR A 397 3.88 16.71 -6.14
CA THR A 397 3.20 15.48 -5.77
C THR A 397 1.83 15.38 -6.43
N TYR A 398 1.55 14.19 -6.96
CA TYR A 398 0.24 13.77 -7.44
C TYR A 398 -0.26 12.64 -6.54
N VAL A 399 -1.57 12.60 -6.28
CA VAL A 399 -2.18 11.61 -5.41
C VAL A 399 -3.44 11.05 -6.05
N PHE A 400 -3.70 9.75 -5.90
CA PHE A 400 -5.05 9.22 -6.02
C PHE A 400 -5.39 8.37 -4.80
N TYR A 401 -6.65 8.38 -4.40
CA TYR A 401 -7.13 7.65 -3.22
C TYR A 401 -8.56 7.13 -3.41
N GLY A 402 -8.96 6.18 -2.57
CA GLY A 402 -10.30 5.62 -2.59
C GLY A 402 -11.31 6.56 -1.92
N GLY A 403 -12.30 6.97 -2.70
CA GLY A 403 -13.39 7.80 -2.23
C GLY A 403 -14.73 7.32 -2.76
N GLY A 404 -15.73 8.19 -2.67
CA GLY A 404 -17.09 7.84 -3.08
C GLY A 404 -17.76 6.73 -2.22
N PRO A 405 -19.05 6.46 -2.47
CA PRO A 405 -19.83 5.56 -1.62
C PRO A 405 -19.64 4.07 -1.95
N ALA A 406 -19.02 3.70 -3.08
CA ALA A 406 -19.08 2.33 -3.59
C ALA A 406 -18.20 1.35 -2.80
N LYS A 407 -17.05 1.80 -2.29
CA LYS A 407 -16.18 0.99 -1.43
C LYS A 407 -16.09 1.61 -0.04
N LYS A 408 -16.36 0.77 0.98
CA LYS A 408 -16.27 1.18 2.38
C LYS A 408 -14.92 0.86 2.98
N SER A 409 -14.55 1.57 4.03
CA SER A 409 -13.33 1.44 4.80
C SER A 409 -13.58 1.79 6.28
N PHE A 410 -12.52 1.81 7.09
CA PHE A 410 -12.57 2.04 8.54
C PHE A 410 -12.06 3.45 8.88
N SER A 411 -12.94 4.45 8.87
CA SER A 411 -12.62 5.77 9.43
C SER A 411 -12.61 5.71 10.96
N LYS A 412 -13.55 4.97 11.56
CA LYS A 412 -13.63 4.71 13.00
C LYS A 412 -13.72 3.22 13.29
N ILE A 413 -13.35 2.86 14.51
CA ILE A 413 -13.55 1.55 15.10
C ILE A 413 -14.61 1.67 16.18
N LEU A 414 -15.73 0.99 16.01
CA LEU A 414 -16.83 0.97 16.97
C LEU A 414 -16.95 -0.40 17.62
N TRP A 415 -16.67 -0.49 18.91
CA TRP A 415 -17.02 -1.64 19.73
C TRP A 415 -18.46 -1.54 20.19
N ARG A 416 -19.27 -2.57 19.93
CA ARG A 416 -20.67 -2.64 20.36
C ARG A 416 -20.82 -3.65 21.48
N ILE A 417 -21.34 -3.20 22.62
CA ILE A 417 -21.72 -4.07 23.73
C ILE A 417 -23.09 -4.65 23.42
N ALA A 418 -23.21 -5.97 23.43
CA ALA A 418 -24.46 -6.70 23.27
C ALA A 418 -24.65 -7.68 24.43
N LYS A 419 -25.90 -8.07 24.68
CA LYS A 419 -26.22 -9.09 25.67
C LYS A 419 -25.62 -10.44 25.23
N GLY A 420 -24.86 -11.08 26.10
CA GLY A 420 -24.27 -12.38 25.84
C GLY A 420 -25.26 -13.54 26.00
N ILE A 421 -24.82 -14.75 25.65
CA ILE A 421 -25.55 -15.98 25.97
C ILE A 421 -25.42 -16.22 27.47
N ALA A 422 -26.54 -16.20 28.19
CA ALA A 422 -26.54 -16.28 29.66
C ALA A 422 -25.72 -17.49 30.17
N PRO A 423 -24.78 -17.28 31.12
CA PRO A 423 -24.08 -18.37 31.78
C PRO A 423 -25.04 -19.33 32.48
N THR A 424 -24.69 -20.61 32.52
CA THR A 424 -25.45 -21.62 33.29
C THR A 424 -25.38 -21.38 34.80
N GLU A 425 -24.29 -20.78 35.28
CA GLU A 425 -24.09 -20.45 36.69
C GLU A 425 -24.78 -19.12 37.06
N PRO A 426 -25.48 -19.06 38.21
CA PRO A 426 -26.12 -17.83 38.68
C PRO A 426 -25.05 -16.78 39.02
N GLY A 427 -25.14 -15.62 38.37
CA GLY A 427 -24.23 -14.49 38.58
C GLY A 427 -24.89 -13.18 38.18
N THR A 428 -24.56 -12.10 38.90
CA THR A 428 -25.06 -10.76 38.56
C THR A 428 -24.24 -10.19 37.42
N ALA A 429 -24.90 -9.80 36.33
CA ALA A 429 -24.23 -9.16 35.21
C ALA A 429 -23.59 -7.83 35.67
N PRO A 430 -22.31 -7.57 35.32
CA PRO A 430 -21.68 -6.31 35.67
C PRO A 430 -22.42 -5.14 34.99
N PRO A 431 -22.52 -3.97 35.66
CA PRO A 431 -23.12 -2.78 35.05
C PRO A 431 -22.40 -2.39 33.75
N ILE A 432 -23.14 -2.01 32.71
CA ILE A 432 -22.54 -1.62 31.41
C ILE A 432 -21.50 -0.49 31.57
N ALA A 433 -21.76 0.45 32.49
CA ALA A 433 -20.87 1.57 32.79
C ALA A 433 -19.49 1.15 33.33
N SER A 434 -19.35 -0.06 33.90
CA SER A 434 -18.05 -0.55 34.38
C SER A 434 -17.22 -1.20 33.27
N ILE A 435 -17.83 -1.63 32.16
CA ILE A 435 -17.14 -2.34 31.07
C ILE A 435 -15.97 -1.54 30.47
N PRO A 436 -16.08 -0.23 30.18
CA PRO A 436 -14.93 0.59 29.75
C PRO A 436 -13.72 0.55 30.68
N SER A 437 -13.95 0.33 31.98
CA SER A 437 -12.91 0.35 33.00
C SER A 437 -12.23 -1.00 33.22
N MET A 438 -12.77 -2.07 32.65
CA MET A 438 -12.25 -3.43 32.78
C MET A 438 -10.85 -3.59 32.16
N ALA A 439 -10.06 -4.45 32.77
CA ALA A 439 -8.73 -4.82 32.29
C ALA A 439 -8.82 -5.91 31.21
N ASN A 440 -7.70 -6.13 30.52
CA ASN A 440 -7.56 -7.22 29.54
C ASN A 440 -7.98 -8.57 30.14
N GLY A 441 -7.54 -8.90 31.35
CA GLY A 441 -7.83 -10.18 32.01
C GLY A 441 -9.29 -10.41 32.38
N ASP A 442 -10.11 -9.36 32.45
CA ASP A 442 -11.53 -9.47 32.81
C ASP A 442 -12.40 -9.95 31.62
N LEU A 443 -11.83 -9.94 30.41
CA LEU A 443 -12.50 -10.31 29.17
C LEU A 443 -11.85 -11.55 28.57
N ARG A 444 -12.66 -12.55 28.26
CA ARG A 444 -12.21 -13.78 27.58
C ARG A 444 -12.23 -13.55 26.08
N THR A 445 -11.22 -14.06 25.38
CA THR A 445 -11.14 -14.00 23.91
C THR A 445 -10.12 -15.00 23.36
N ASP A 446 -10.43 -15.59 22.22
CA ASP A 446 -9.50 -16.37 21.39
C ASP A 446 -8.77 -15.49 20.36
N GLY A 447 -9.05 -14.18 20.32
CA GLY A 447 -8.56 -13.24 19.32
C GLY A 447 -9.46 -13.14 18.09
N SER A 448 -10.57 -13.87 18.01
CA SER A 448 -11.61 -13.62 17.01
C SER A 448 -12.47 -12.39 17.39
N ASN A 449 -13.47 -12.07 16.58
CA ASN A 449 -14.33 -10.92 16.81
C ASN A 449 -15.41 -11.19 17.88
N GLY A 450 -14.95 -11.28 19.13
CA GLY A 450 -15.77 -11.39 20.31
C GLY A 450 -14.91 -11.26 21.56
N LEU A 451 -15.25 -10.29 22.42
CA LEU A 451 -14.71 -10.19 23.77
C LEU A 451 -15.83 -10.46 24.77
N PHE A 452 -15.66 -11.48 25.62
CA PHE A 452 -16.72 -12.01 26.46
C PHE A 452 -16.51 -11.59 27.92
N VAL A 453 -17.51 -10.93 28.51
CA VAL A 453 -17.51 -10.49 29.91
C VAL A 453 -18.16 -11.57 30.78
N GLY A 454 -17.34 -12.23 31.60
CA GLY A 454 -17.75 -13.36 32.43
C GLY A 454 -18.10 -14.62 31.64
N GLY A 455 -18.81 -15.55 32.29
CA GLY A 455 -19.18 -16.85 31.72
C GLY A 455 -17.97 -17.74 31.37
N ARG A 456 -18.21 -18.77 30.55
CA ARG A 456 -17.19 -19.74 30.12
C ARG A 456 -17.52 -20.35 28.75
N THR A 457 -16.56 -21.03 28.17
CA THR A 457 -16.81 -21.92 27.04
C THR A 457 -17.60 -23.14 27.53
N GLU A 458 -18.76 -23.40 26.96
CA GLU A 458 -19.60 -24.56 27.25
C GLU A 458 -19.78 -25.41 26.00
N THR A 459 -19.82 -26.72 26.19
CA THR A 459 -20.10 -27.67 25.13
C THR A 459 -21.60 -28.01 25.15
N ARG A 460 -22.32 -27.79 24.04
CA ARG A 460 -23.74 -28.13 23.92
C ARG A 460 -23.98 -29.14 22.80
N ALA A 461 -24.79 -30.15 23.10
CA ALA A 461 -25.34 -31.05 22.11
C ALA A 461 -26.53 -30.38 21.42
N VAL A 462 -26.42 -30.15 20.12
CA VAL A 462 -27.52 -29.67 19.28
C VAL A 462 -28.03 -30.86 18.48
N ASN A 463 -29.26 -31.27 18.76
CA ASN A 463 -29.94 -32.33 18.03
C ASN A 463 -30.61 -31.74 16.79
N ASN A 464 -30.10 -32.07 15.60
CA ASN A 464 -30.82 -31.87 14.35
C ASN A 464 -31.46 -33.19 13.92
N VAL A 465 -32.48 -33.12 13.05
CA VAL A 465 -33.31 -34.26 12.61
C VAL A 465 -32.51 -35.46 12.08
N ALA A 466 -31.25 -35.26 11.68
CA ALA A 466 -30.36 -36.31 11.17
C ALA A 466 -29.17 -36.69 12.09
N ALA A 467 -28.76 -35.85 13.06
CA ALA A 467 -27.61 -36.12 13.94
C ALA A 467 -27.50 -35.16 15.13
N THR A 468 -26.92 -35.63 16.23
CA THR A 468 -26.46 -34.80 17.35
C THR A 468 -25.08 -34.22 17.01
N THR A 469 -25.01 -32.89 16.90
CA THR A 469 -23.74 -32.17 16.72
C THR A 469 -23.33 -31.52 18.03
N VAL A 470 -22.09 -31.73 18.45
CA VAL A 470 -21.52 -31.06 19.61
C VAL A 470 -20.93 -29.72 19.17
N VAL A 471 -21.46 -28.61 19.70
CA VAL A 471 -20.98 -27.26 19.41
C VAL A 471 -20.44 -26.60 20.68
N SER A 472 -19.29 -25.94 20.56
CA SER A 472 -18.76 -25.07 21.62
C SER A 472 -19.43 -23.71 21.52
N ILE A 473 -19.99 -23.24 22.64
CA ILE A 473 -20.60 -21.93 22.75
C ILE A 473 -19.91 -21.09 23.83
N GLU A 474 -19.85 -19.79 23.60
CA GLU A 474 -19.29 -18.84 24.56
C GLU A 474 -20.42 -18.20 25.38
N THR A 475 -20.54 -18.60 26.65
CA THR A 475 -21.48 -17.93 27.57
C THR A 475 -20.85 -16.67 28.16
N SER A 476 -21.65 -15.63 28.36
CA SER A 476 -21.22 -14.34 28.88
C SER A 476 -22.42 -13.50 29.31
N HIS A 477 -22.19 -12.56 30.22
CA HIS A 477 -23.20 -11.54 30.52
C HIS A 477 -23.29 -10.51 29.39
N TRP A 478 -22.14 -10.10 28.88
CA TRP A 478 -21.99 -9.17 27.76
C TRP A 478 -20.95 -9.69 26.78
N VAL A 479 -21.18 -9.43 25.50
CA VAL A 479 -20.21 -9.64 24.43
C VAL A 479 -19.93 -8.31 23.75
N LEU A 480 -18.66 -8.03 23.47
CA LEU A 480 -18.24 -6.88 22.71
C LEU A 480 -17.79 -7.33 21.33
N HIS A 481 -18.39 -6.73 20.30
CA HIS A 481 -18.01 -6.96 18.91
C HIS A 481 -17.38 -5.71 18.31
N CYS A 482 -16.29 -5.90 17.59
CA CYS A 482 -15.66 -4.86 16.80
C CYS A 482 -16.42 -4.71 15.48
N GLY A 483 -16.96 -3.52 15.23
CA GLY A 483 -17.69 -3.19 14.02
C GLY A 483 -16.88 -3.38 12.74
N GLY A 484 -17.60 -3.53 11.63
CA GLY A 484 -17.07 -3.50 10.27
C GLY A 484 -16.89 -2.07 9.74
N HIS A 485 -16.76 -1.94 8.43
CA HIS A 485 -16.57 -0.67 7.73
C HIS A 485 -17.66 0.38 8.06
N ASP A 486 -17.25 1.64 8.24
CA ASP A 486 -18.12 2.74 8.69
C ASP A 486 -18.12 3.98 7.77
N SER A 487 -17.16 4.09 6.85
CA SER A 487 -17.03 5.23 5.93
C SER A 487 -16.66 4.80 4.52
N SER A 488 -16.57 5.74 3.59
CA SER A 488 -15.93 5.55 2.28
C SER A 488 -14.41 5.29 2.41
N GLY A 489 -13.83 4.65 1.40
CA GLY A 489 -12.40 4.41 1.27
C GLY A 489 -12.10 3.32 0.24
N ASP A 490 -11.03 2.56 0.43
CA ASP A 490 -10.61 1.50 -0.50
C ASP A 490 -10.64 0.08 0.10
N GLY A 491 -11.29 -0.09 1.26
CA GLY A 491 -11.29 -1.32 2.07
C GLY A 491 -10.18 -1.41 3.12
N THR A 492 -9.14 -0.58 3.04
CA THR A 492 -8.07 -0.51 4.07
C THR A 492 -7.88 0.91 4.57
N VAL A 493 -7.76 1.87 3.65
CA VAL A 493 -7.54 3.28 3.93
C VAL A 493 -8.87 4.02 3.80
N PRO A 494 -9.33 4.73 4.84
CA PRO A 494 -10.52 5.56 4.74
C PRO A 494 -10.22 6.82 3.93
N SER A 495 -11.25 7.35 3.27
CA SER A 495 -11.11 8.58 2.47
C SER A 495 -10.60 9.76 3.30
N SER A 496 -10.84 9.80 4.61
CA SER A 496 -10.26 10.81 5.51
C SER A 496 -8.73 10.82 5.50
N SER A 497 -8.11 9.65 5.53
CA SER A 497 -6.66 9.50 5.47
C SER A 497 -6.14 9.71 4.05
N GLY A 498 -6.81 9.11 3.04
CA GLY A 498 -6.43 9.22 1.63
C GLY A 498 -6.46 10.65 1.09
N GLN A 499 -7.45 11.46 1.50
CA GLN A 499 -7.59 12.86 1.07
C GLN A 499 -6.72 13.85 1.84
N SER A 500 -6.11 13.42 2.96
CA SER A 500 -5.35 14.30 3.85
C SER A 500 -4.15 15.02 3.21
N PRO A 501 -3.49 14.53 2.14
CA PRO A 501 -2.38 15.24 1.53
C PRO A 501 -2.72 16.68 1.13
N ARG A 502 -3.80 16.91 0.38
CA ARG A 502 -4.18 18.28 -0.02
C ARG A 502 -4.62 19.13 1.17
N LYS A 503 -5.32 18.54 2.15
CA LYS A 503 -5.75 19.24 3.37
C LYS A 503 -4.56 19.78 4.17
N ASN A 504 -3.48 19.01 4.23
CA ASN A 504 -2.32 19.32 5.07
C ASN A 504 -1.20 20.07 4.32
N ASN A 505 -1.16 20.03 2.99
CA ASN A 505 -0.13 20.73 2.20
C ASN A 505 -0.58 21.05 0.77
N LYS A 506 -1.50 22.00 0.61
CA LYS A 506 -2.06 22.37 -0.70
C LYS A 506 -1.01 22.83 -1.73
N LEU A 507 0.10 23.43 -1.29
CA LEU A 507 1.13 23.97 -2.20
C LEU A 507 1.94 22.88 -2.90
N ASN A 508 2.20 21.76 -2.22
CA ASN A 508 3.02 20.68 -2.75
C ASN A 508 2.21 19.62 -3.51
N ILE A 509 0.90 19.53 -3.24
CA ILE A 509 -0.02 18.62 -3.94
C ILE A 509 -0.57 19.32 -5.19
N LEU A 510 0.08 19.05 -6.32
CA LEU A 510 -0.32 19.62 -7.61
C LEU A 510 -1.71 19.14 -8.01
N GLN A 511 -1.95 17.83 -7.90
CA GLN A 511 -3.27 17.26 -8.16
C GLN A 511 -3.58 16.04 -7.28
N GLN A 512 -4.84 15.91 -6.92
CA GLN A 512 -5.34 14.82 -6.09
C GLN A 512 -6.64 14.29 -6.71
N PHE A 513 -6.74 12.97 -6.85
CA PHE A 513 -7.85 12.30 -7.50
C PHE A 513 -8.62 11.42 -6.51
N GLU A 514 -9.91 11.67 -6.38
CA GLU A 514 -10.84 10.81 -5.66
C GLU A 514 -11.41 9.77 -6.63
N LEU A 515 -11.09 8.49 -6.41
CA LEU A 515 -11.55 7.41 -7.28
C LEU A 515 -12.58 6.55 -6.55
N ASP A 516 -13.79 6.47 -7.10
CA ASP A 516 -14.85 5.62 -6.56
C ASP A 516 -14.60 4.14 -6.85
N ALA A 517 -15.11 3.26 -5.99
CA ALA A 517 -15.04 1.80 -6.09
C ALA A 517 -13.64 1.16 -6.11
N ILE A 518 -12.55 1.94 -6.02
CA ILE A 518 -11.20 1.37 -6.03
C ILE A 518 -10.95 0.53 -4.78
N GLN A 519 -10.20 -0.54 -4.95
CA GLN A 519 -9.76 -1.41 -3.86
C GLN A 519 -8.29 -1.23 -3.60
N HIS A 520 -7.91 -1.36 -2.33
CA HIS A 520 -6.56 -1.07 -1.88
C HIS A 520 -5.49 -1.92 -2.56
N GLU A 521 -5.50 -3.25 -2.36
CA GLU A 521 -4.46 -4.15 -2.90
C GLU A 521 -4.38 -4.12 -4.44
N PRO A 522 -5.50 -4.27 -5.18
CA PRO A 522 -5.42 -4.36 -6.63
C PRO A 522 -5.47 -3.00 -7.34
N ALA A 523 -5.30 -1.88 -6.64
CA ALA A 523 -5.45 -0.52 -7.17
C ALA A 523 -4.71 -0.33 -8.51
N TYR A 524 -3.46 -0.79 -8.61
CA TYR A 524 -2.68 -0.70 -9.84
C TYR A 524 -2.93 -1.85 -10.83
N ARG A 525 -3.46 -3.00 -10.39
CA ARG A 525 -3.64 -4.20 -11.23
C ARG A 525 -4.96 -4.18 -12.02
N ASP A 526 -6.03 -3.78 -11.34
CA ASP A 526 -7.41 -4.03 -11.78
C ASP A 526 -8.20 -2.75 -12.07
N TYR A 527 -7.65 -1.56 -11.79
CA TYR A 527 -8.33 -0.28 -12.02
C TYR A 527 -7.63 0.55 -13.10
N PRO A 528 -8.11 0.49 -14.36
CA PRO A 528 -7.56 1.29 -15.45
C PRO A 528 -7.52 2.79 -15.16
N LEU A 529 -8.50 3.32 -14.42
CA LEU A 529 -8.54 4.74 -14.04
C LEU A 529 -7.34 5.14 -13.16
N ALA A 530 -6.96 4.30 -12.20
CA ALA A 530 -5.78 4.55 -11.35
C ALA A 530 -4.49 4.52 -12.18
N GLN A 531 -4.40 3.61 -13.16
CA GLN A 531 -3.30 3.55 -14.12
C GLN A 531 -3.24 4.82 -14.97
N GLN A 532 -4.37 5.28 -15.50
CA GLN A 532 -4.46 6.49 -16.33
C GLN A 532 -4.12 7.77 -15.57
N VAL A 533 -4.62 7.93 -14.34
CA VAL A 533 -4.23 9.05 -13.46
C VAL A 533 -2.73 9.04 -13.17
N THR A 534 -2.14 7.85 -12.99
CA THR A 534 -0.70 7.73 -12.78
C THR A 534 0.09 8.11 -14.02
N TYR A 535 -0.35 7.66 -15.20
CA TYR A 535 0.27 8.02 -16.48
C TYR A 535 0.16 9.50 -16.81
N TYR A 536 -0.98 10.11 -16.50
CA TYR A 536 -1.18 11.56 -16.55
C TYR A 536 -0.17 12.29 -15.66
N ALA A 537 -0.06 11.88 -14.39
CA ALA A 537 0.84 12.50 -13.43
C ALA A 537 2.31 12.37 -13.86
N ILE A 538 2.73 11.19 -14.34
CA ILE A 538 4.08 10.98 -14.87
C ILE A 538 4.32 11.86 -16.10
N THR A 539 3.33 12.05 -16.97
CA THR A 539 3.44 12.94 -18.14
C THR A 539 3.68 14.39 -17.71
N LYS A 540 2.91 14.89 -16.73
CA LYS A 540 3.11 16.21 -16.13
C LYS A 540 4.50 16.36 -15.48
N LEU A 541 4.94 15.35 -14.73
CA LEU A 541 6.23 15.37 -14.05
C LEU A 541 7.39 15.34 -15.05
N ALA A 542 7.31 14.50 -16.08
CA ALA A 542 8.33 14.42 -17.13
C ALA A 542 8.57 15.78 -17.81
N ALA A 543 7.50 16.55 -18.06
CA ALA A 543 7.61 17.91 -18.58
C ALA A 543 8.27 18.90 -17.61
N ASN A 544 8.43 18.55 -16.33
CA ASN A 544 9.06 19.38 -15.31
C ASN A 544 10.49 18.93 -14.95
N ALA A 545 10.97 17.86 -15.56
CA ALA A 545 12.33 17.36 -15.34
C ALA A 545 13.40 18.32 -15.89
N ASP A 546 14.56 18.32 -15.22
CA ASP A 546 15.76 18.97 -15.70
C ASP A 546 16.43 18.10 -16.78
N LEU A 547 16.39 18.60 -18.01
CA LEU A 547 16.95 17.94 -19.19
C LEU A 547 18.27 18.58 -19.66
N LYS A 548 18.75 19.63 -18.97
CA LYS A 548 19.98 20.33 -19.32
C LYS A 548 21.14 19.80 -18.54
#